data_AF-A0A2E1ZJN7-F1
#
_entry.id   AF-A0A2E1ZJN7-F1
#
_cell.length_a   1.000
_cell.length_b   1.000
_cell.length_c   1.000
_cell.angle_alpha   90.00
_cell.angle_beta   90.00
_cell.angle_gamma   90.00
#
_symmetry.space_group_name_H-M   'P 1'
#
loop_
_entity.id
_entity.type
_entity.pdbx_description
1 polymer ?
#
loop_
_entity_poly.entity_id
_entity_poly.type
_entity_poly.pdbx_seq_one_letter_code
_entity_poly.pdbx_strand_id
1 'polypeptide(L)' 'SSIFNWYEEDFEQGWRGINSVSEFLLNYVTDLDLDSDGIKFLEQGRIRLKYLRYDWDLNKVQ' A
#
# COMPACT_ATOMS: atom_id res chain seq x y z
N SER A 1 -2.95 -18.16 -0.52
CA SER A 1 -4.16 -17.56 -1.10
C SER A 1 -3.82 -16.14 -1.47
N SER A 2 -3.87 -15.80 -2.76
CA SER A 2 -3.41 -14.50 -3.30
C SER A 2 -4.56 -13.49 -3.34
N ILE A 3 -5.29 -13.36 -2.23
CA ILE A 3 -6.50 -12.54 -2.17
C ILE A 3 -6.24 -11.04 -2.28
N PHE A 4 -4.98 -10.61 -2.37
CA PHE A 4 -4.55 -9.21 -2.39
C PHE A 4 -3.80 -8.80 -3.65
N ASN A 5 -3.70 -9.67 -4.66
CA ASN A 5 -2.98 -9.29 -5.90
C ASN A 5 -3.66 -8.14 -6.65
N TRP A 6 -4.98 -7.98 -6.48
CA TRP A 6 -5.75 -6.89 -7.08
C TRP A 6 -5.55 -5.53 -6.38
N TYR A 7 -4.90 -5.51 -5.20
CA TYR A 7 -4.82 -4.29 -4.40
C TYR A 7 -4.03 -3.18 -5.10
N GLU A 8 -2.92 -3.51 -5.76
CA GLU A 8 -2.15 -2.52 -6.54
C GLU A 8 -2.93 -2.04 -7.77
N GLU A 9 -3.62 -2.95 -8.45
CA GLU A 9 -4.37 -2.69 -9.69
C GLU A 9 -5.49 -1.66 -9.47
N ASP A 10 -6.10 -1.62 -8.28
CA ASP A 10 -7.13 -0.64 -7.94
C ASP A 10 -6.59 0.81 -7.92
N PHE A 11 -5.31 1.01 -7.64
CA PHE A 11 -4.69 2.35 -7.66
C PHE A 11 -4.31 2.80 -9.07
N GLU A 12 -4.29 1.91 -10.06
CA GLU A 12 -3.99 2.28 -11.45
C GLU A 12 -5.16 2.99 -12.15
N GLN A 13 -6.35 2.96 -11.56
CA GLN A 13 -7.57 3.54 -12.14
C GLN A 13 -7.74 5.05 -11.87
N GLY A 14 -6.74 5.72 -11.29
CA GLY A 14 -6.76 7.18 -11.09
C GLY A 14 -7.71 7.64 -9.98
N TRP A 15 -7.91 6.82 -8.95
CA TRP A 15 -8.81 7.12 -7.84
C TRP A 15 -8.44 8.45 -7.16
N ARG A 16 -9.32 9.46 -7.25
CA ARG A 16 -9.07 10.83 -6.73
C ARG A 16 -7.78 11.46 -7.25
N GLY A 17 -7.34 11.08 -8.45
CA GLY A 17 -6.10 11.56 -9.07
C GLY A 17 -4.83 10.82 -8.62
N ILE A 18 -4.97 9.77 -7.82
CA ILE A 18 -3.88 8.88 -7.38
C ILE A 18 -3.79 7.70 -8.35
N ASN A 19 -2.59 7.43 -8.86
CA ASN A 19 -2.34 6.44 -9.92
C ASN A 19 -1.41 5.31 -9.46
N SER A 20 -0.98 5.32 -8.21
CA SER A 20 -0.17 4.25 -7.63
C SER A 20 -0.32 4.18 -6.11
N VAL A 21 0.02 3.02 -5.54
CA VAL A 21 0.11 2.86 -4.08
C VAL A 21 1.15 3.82 -3.49
N SER A 22 2.24 4.11 -4.20
CA SER A 22 3.25 5.06 -3.74
C SER A 22 2.69 6.47 -3.60
N GLU A 23 1.94 6.94 -4.61
CA GLU A 23 1.23 8.22 -4.56
C GLU A 23 0.19 8.28 -3.45
N PHE A 24 -0.51 7.16 -3.20
CA PHE A 24 -1.45 7.08 -2.09
C PHE A 24 -0.73 7.29 -0.74
N LEU A 25 0.35 6.54 -0.51
CA LEU A 25 1.10 6.56 0.75
C LEU A 25 1.79 7.92 1.02
N LEU A 26 2.12 8.70 -0.02
CA LEU A 26 2.63 10.06 0.13
C LEU A 26 1.66 10.99 0.88
N ASN A 27 0.36 10.71 0.87
CA ASN A 27 -0.62 11.48 1.64
C ASN A 27 -0.60 11.18 3.15
N TYR A 28 0.14 10.14 3.57
CA TYR A 28 0.14 9.62 4.94
C TYR A 28 1.55 9.53 5.54
N VAL A 29 2.53 10.27 5.00
CA VAL A 29 3.94 10.22 5.44
C VAL A 29 4.11 10.49 6.94
N THR A 30 3.28 11.39 7.49
CA THR A 30 3.28 11.72 8.93
C THR A 30 2.73 10.58 9.77
N ASP A 31 1.60 9.98 9.36
CA ASP A 31 0.96 8.90 10.11
C ASP A 31 1.78 7.60 10.06
N LEU A 32 2.58 7.44 9.00
CA LEU A 32 3.50 6.32 8.81
C LEU A 32 4.87 6.54 9.44
N ASP A 33 5.11 7.71 10.04
CA ASP A 33 6.38 8.11 10.65
C ASP A 33 7.59 7.87 9.72
N LEU A 34 7.43 8.24 8.44
CA LEU A 34 8.47 8.02 7.43
C LEU A 34 9.58 9.05 7.56
N ASP A 35 10.82 8.58 7.51
CA ASP A 35 11.99 9.43 7.39
C ASP A 35 12.16 9.98 5.96
N SER A 36 13.12 10.89 5.79
CA SER A 36 13.36 11.54 4.49
C SER A 36 13.72 10.56 3.37
N ASP A 37 14.31 9.41 3.70
CA ASP A 37 14.68 8.41 2.71
C ASP A 37 13.46 7.60 2.30
N GLY A 38 12.59 7.23 3.25
CA GLY A 38 11.29 6.62 3.00
C GLY A 38 10.41 7.45 2.08
N ILE A 39 10.34 8.77 2.32
CA ILE A 39 9.60 9.69 1.44
C ILE A 39 10.18 9.70 0.02
N LYS A 40 11.50 9.78 -0.13
CA LYS A 40 12.16 9.74 -1.44
C LYS A 40 11.92 8.42 -2.17
N PHE A 41 11.87 7.29 -1.47
CA PHE A 41 11.55 6.01 -2.09
C PHE A 41 10.12 5.99 -2.63
N LEU A 42 9.17 6.57 -1.90
CA LEU A 42 7.79 6.72 -2.37
C LEU A 42 7.69 7.65 -3.58
N GLU A 43 8.34 8.82 -3.56
CA GLU A 43 8.39 9.76 -4.70
C GLU A 43 8.98 9.12 -5.97
N GLN A 44 9.94 8.20 -5.81
CA GLN A 44 10.55 7.47 -6.92
C GLN A 44 9.74 6.24 -7.36
N GLY A 45 8.64 5.91 -6.70
CA GLY A 45 7.87 4.68 -6.92
C GLY A 45 8.67 3.41 -6.58
N ARG A 46 9.72 3.52 -5.76
CA ARG A 46 10.67 2.44 -5.44
C ARG A 46 10.33 1.76 -4.12
N ILE A 47 9.08 1.34 -3.96
CA ILE A 47 8.65 0.56 -2.80
C ILE A 47 8.49 -0.90 -3.16
N ARG A 48 8.81 -1.77 -2.19
CA ARG A 48 8.52 -3.19 -2.27
C ARG A 48 7.35 -3.49 -1.36
N LEU A 49 6.18 -3.73 -1.94
CA LEU A 49 5.02 -4.19 -1.21
C LEU A 49 5.19 -5.67 -0.84
N LYS A 50 4.95 -5.98 0.44
CA LYS A 50 4.95 -7.35 0.95
C LYS A 50 3.58 -7.64 1.50
N TYR A 51 2.90 -8.60 0.88
CA TYR A 51 1.62 -9.07 1.36
C TYR A 51 1.84 -10.12 2.44
N LEU A 52 1.34 -9.84 3.64
CA LEU A 52 1.30 -10.84 4.70
C LEU A 52 0.35 -11.97 4.28
N ARG A 53 0.72 -13.20 4.62
CA ARG A 53 -0.20 -14.32 4.47
C ARG A 53 -1.33 -14.11 5.47
N TYR A 54 -2.51 -13.81 4.96
CA TYR A 54 -3.69 -13.63 5.80
C TYR A 54 -3.98 -14.89 6.60
N ASP A 55 -4.03 -14.76 7.92
CA ASP A 55 -4.47 -15.82 8.81
C ASP A 55 -6.00 -15.83 8.86
N TRP A 56 -6.61 -16.80 8.19
CA TRP A 56 -8.05 -16.96 8.12
C TRP A 56 -8.68 -17.32 9.47
N ASP A 57 -7.88 -17.77 10.45
CA ASP A 57 -8.39 -18.05 11.79
C ASP A 57 -8.85 -16.77 12.51
N LEU A 58 -8.37 -15.60 12.10
CA LEU A 58 -8.82 -14.29 12.60
C LEU A 58 -10.25 -13.93 12.19
N ASN A 59 -10.80 -14.57 11.15
CA ASN A 59 -12.17 -14.36 10.68
C ASN A 59 -13.17 -15.34 11.29
N LYS A 60 -12.77 -16.20 12.22
CA LYS A 60 -13.72 -17.08 12.90
C LYS A 60 -14.60 -16.23 13.81
N VAL A 61 -15.85 -16.04 13.37
CA VAL A 61 -16.93 -15.54 14.21
C VAL A 61 -17.12 -16.55 15.33
N GLN A 62 -17.05 -16.09 16.57
CA GLN A 62 -17.28 -16.90 17.76
C GLN A 62 -18.76 -17.29 17.89
#